data_AF-A0A2T7EKF2-F1
#
_entry.id   AF-A0A2T7EKF2-F1
#
_cell.length_a   1.000
_cell.length_b   1.000
_cell.length_c   1.000
_cell.angle_alpha   90.00
_cell.angle_beta   90.00
_cell.angle_gamma   90.00
#
_symmetry.space_group_name_H-M   'P 1'
#
loop_
_entity.id
_entity.type
_entity.pdbx_description
1 polymer ?
#
loop_
_entity_poly.entity_id
_entity_poly.type
_entity_poly.pdbx_seq_one_letter_code
_entity_poly.pdbx_strand_id
1 'polypeptide(L)'
;MAGMIPIEMQTQLRQLLAYFAANPIVHGGNQAAAGEKLLIIYLNGEGTSRASIVAPQGITFLEVRGRIYDRLGLANVNDQHRMEIRADFHNGGGANPPVPVADEEVWGFIFSNTTAPTINLHVSI
;
A
#
# COMPACT_ATOMS: atom_id res chain seq x y z
N MET A 1 -7.87 -38.24 8.86
CA MET A 1 -8.62 -38.35 7.58
C MET A 1 -8.59 -36.97 6.94
N ALA A 2 -7.79 -36.76 5.89
CA ALA A 2 -7.70 -35.47 5.20
C ALA A 2 -8.88 -35.33 4.23
N GLY A 3 -9.62 -34.23 4.33
CA GLY A 3 -10.82 -33.95 3.53
C GLY A 3 -10.47 -33.84 2.05
N MET A 4 -11.15 -34.66 1.25
CA MET A 4 -11.04 -34.65 -0.21
C MET A 4 -11.75 -33.39 -0.74
N ILE A 5 -11.02 -32.49 -1.39
CA ILE A 5 -11.60 -31.29 -2.03
C ILE A 5 -12.50 -31.77 -3.18
N PRO A 6 -13.81 -31.43 -3.17
CA PRO A 6 -14.73 -31.72 -4.26
C PRO A 6 -14.16 -31.36 -5.64
N ILE A 7 -14.30 -32.27 -6.60
CA ILE A 7 -13.73 -32.17 -7.96
C ILE A 7 -14.17 -30.88 -8.68
N GLU A 8 -15.37 -30.39 -8.39
CA GLU A 8 -15.90 -29.13 -8.91
C GLU A 8 -15.07 -27.92 -8.43
N MET A 9 -14.64 -27.92 -7.16
CA MET A 9 -13.76 -26.87 -6.62
C MET A 9 -12.34 -26.95 -7.18
N GLN A 10 -11.82 -28.16 -7.45
CA GLN A 10 -10.54 -28.30 -8.14
C GLN A 10 -10.60 -27.79 -9.59
N THR A 11 -11.72 -27.97 -10.27
CA THR A 11 -11.92 -27.51 -11.64
C THR A 11 -12.00 -25.99 -11.71
N GLN A 12 -12.76 -25.36 -10.79
CA GLN A 12 -12.83 -23.90 -10.68
C GLN A 12 -11.46 -23.29 -10.38
N LEU A 13 -10.68 -23.89 -9.47
CA LEU A 13 -9.34 -23.41 -9.15
C LEU A 13 -8.39 -23.50 -10.34
N ARG A 14 -8.44 -24.59 -11.12
CA ARG A 14 -7.62 -24.74 -12.34
C ARG A 14 -8.00 -23.73 -13.41
N GLN A 15 -9.29 -23.47 -13.60
CA GLN A 15 -9.77 -22.47 -14.57
C GLN A 15 -9.35 -21.06 -14.19
N LEU A 16 -9.41 -20.73 -12.90
CA LEU A 16 -8.97 -19.44 -12.38
C LEU A 16 -7.46 -19.24 -12.56
N LEU A 17 -6.65 -20.26 -12.24
CA LEU A 17 -5.20 -20.23 -12.44
C LEU A 17 -4.83 -20.10 -13.93
N ALA A 18 -5.54 -20.81 -14.82
CA ALA A 18 -5.33 -20.71 -16.25
C ALA A 18 -5.72 -19.31 -16.79
N TYR A 19 -6.79 -18.71 -16.27
CA TYR A 19 -7.21 -17.36 -16.64
C TYR A 19 -6.15 -16.32 -16.28
N PHE A 20 -5.54 -16.41 -15.09
CA PHE A 20 -4.46 -15.49 -14.69
C PHE A 20 -3.15 -15.73 -15.46
N ALA A 21 -2.84 -16.98 -15.82
CA ALA A 21 -1.68 -17.29 -16.65
C ALA A 21 -1.85 -16.78 -18.10
N ALA A 22 -3.08 -16.76 -18.62
CA ALA A 22 -3.39 -16.30 -19.98
C ALA A 22 -3.60 -14.78 -20.08
N ASN A 23 -3.88 -14.08 -18.96
CA ASN A 23 -4.12 -12.65 -18.91
C ASN A 23 -3.11 -11.96 -17.98
N PRO A 24 -1.81 -11.90 -18.34
CA PRO A 24 -0.83 -11.17 -17.55
C PRO A 24 -1.23 -9.69 -17.51
N ILE A 25 -1.36 -9.13 -16.31
CA ILE A 25 -1.71 -7.73 -16.11
C ILE A 25 -0.50 -6.88 -16.54
N VAL A 26 -0.48 -6.41 -17.79
CA VAL A 26 0.51 -5.45 -18.27
C VAL A 26 0.08 -4.06 -17.81
N HIS A 27 0.73 -3.54 -16.77
CA HIS A 27 0.60 -2.13 -16.39
C HIS A 27 1.59 -1.28 -17.18
N GLY A 28 1.06 -0.34 -17.98
CA GLY A 28 1.85 0.71 -18.62
C GLY A 28 2.16 1.85 -17.64
N GLY A 29 3.42 2.29 -17.62
CA GLY A 29 3.91 3.49 -16.91
C GLY A 29 4.45 3.20 -15.51
N ASN A 30 5.78 3.08 -15.39
CA ASN A 30 6.56 2.76 -14.19
C ASN A 30 6.15 1.44 -13.50
N GLN A 31 6.75 0.35 -13.97
CA GLN A 31 6.69 -0.95 -13.29
C GLN A 31 7.29 -0.82 -11.89
N ALA A 32 6.44 -0.80 -10.88
CA ALA A 32 6.78 -1.20 -9.53
C ALA A 32 7.26 -2.66 -9.60
N ALA A 33 8.48 -2.97 -9.14
CA ALA A 33 8.99 -4.34 -9.08
C ALA A 33 8.09 -5.21 -8.18
N ALA A 34 8.17 -6.54 -8.32
CA ALA A 34 7.35 -7.45 -7.51
C ALA A 34 7.56 -7.18 -6.00
N GLY A 35 6.49 -6.79 -5.30
CA GLY A 35 6.53 -6.44 -3.87
C GLY A 35 6.65 -4.94 -3.57
N GLU A 36 6.81 -4.08 -4.57
CA GLU A 36 6.79 -2.63 -4.40
C GLU A 36 5.36 -2.09 -4.36
N LYS A 37 5.15 -0.98 -3.64
CA LYS A 37 3.85 -0.27 -3.58
C LYS A 37 4.04 1.21 -3.90
N LEU A 38 3.05 1.79 -4.57
CA LEU A 38 3.02 3.24 -4.81
C LEU A 38 2.31 3.94 -3.65
N LEU A 39 3.03 4.78 -2.93
CA LEU A 39 2.50 5.62 -1.86
C LEU A 39 2.03 6.95 -2.46
N ILE A 40 0.75 7.30 -2.27
CA ILE A 40 0.17 8.57 -2.73
C ILE A 40 -0.06 9.47 -1.53
N ILE A 41 0.50 10.68 -1.54
CA ILE A 41 0.53 11.55 -0.36
C ILE A 41 -0.50 12.68 -0.51
N TYR A 42 -1.39 12.80 0.46
CA TYR A 42 -2.34 13.91 0.63
C TYR A 42 -1.97 14.68 1.89
N LEU A 43 -1.78 15.99 1.81
CA LEU A 43 -1.36 16.82 2.94
C LEU A 43 -2.57 17.58 3.50
N ASN A 44 -2.71 17.66 4.83
CA ASN A 44 -3.71 18.48 5.53
C ASN A 44 -5.16 18.32 5.03
N GLY A 45 -5.55 17.11 4.62
CA GLY A 45 -6.90 16.81 4.13
C GLY A 45 -7.20 17.35 2.71
N GLU A 46 -6.18 17.71 1.95
CA GLU A 46 -6.34 18.16 0.56
C GLU A 46 -6.97 17.08 -0.33
N GLY A 47 -7.87 17.50 -1.23
CA GLY A 47 -8.53 16.62 -2.21
C GLY A 47 -7.64 16.23 -3.40
N THR A 48 -6.38 16.68 -3.43
CA THR A 48 -5.40 16.39 -4.49
C THR A 48 -4.11 15.88 -3.89
N SER A 49 -3.49 14.89 -4.54
CA SER A 49 -2.19 14.39 -4.10
C SER A 49 -1.10 15.43 -4.32
N ARG A 50 -0.19 15.53 -3.35
CA ARG A 50 0.98 16.44 -3.38
C ARG A 50 2.23 15.75 -3.89
N ALA A 51 2.34 14.44 -3.64
CA ALA A 51 3.50 13.66 -4.01
C ALA A 51 3.16 12.17 -4.16
N SER A 52 4.08 11.45 -4.82
CA SER A 52 4.04 9.99 -4.90
C SER A 52 5.43 9.40 -4.69
N ILE A 53 5.52 8.29 -3.97
CA ILE A 53 6.77 7.60 -3.65
C ILE A 53 6.62 6.12 -4.00
N VAL A 54 7.59 5.56 -4.72
CA VAL A 54 7.70 4.10 -4.86
C VAL A 54 8.37 3.56 -3.60
N ALA A 55 7.65 2.69 -2.88
CA ALA A 55 8.09 2.04 -1.67
C ALA A 55 8.51 0.60 -1.98
N PRO A 56 9.79 0.23 -1.81
CA PRO A 56 10.22 -1.14 -1.96
C PRO A 56 9.66 -2.03 -0.84
N GLN A 57 9.66 -3.33 -1.08
CA GLN A 57 9.32 -4.30 -0.04
C GLN A 57 10.26 -4.14 1.15
N GLY A 58 9.70 -4.10 2.36
CA GLY A 58 10.48 -3.95 3.59
C GLY A 58 10.97 -2.53 3.87
N ILE A 59 10.48 -1.52 3.15
CA ILE A 59 10.70 -0.13 3.55
C ILE A 59 10.21 0.08 5.00
N THR A 60 11.01 0.74 5.81
CA THR A 60 10.65 1.05 7.20
C THR A 60 9.75 2.28 7.29
N PHE A 61 9.01 2.40 8.38
CA PHE A 61 8.17 3.58 8.64
C PHE A 61 9.01 4.86 8.75
N LEU A 62 10.21 4.76 9.35
CA LEU A 62 11.14 5.89 9.44
C LEU A 62 11.59 6.37 8.04
N GLU A 63 11.90 5.45 7.14
CA GLU A 63 12.25 5.79 5.75
C GLU A 63 11.07 6.42 5.00
N VAL A 64 9.85 5.91 5.21
CA VAL A 64 8.64 6.52 4.63
C VAL A 64 8.48 7.97 5.10
N ARG A 65 8.60 8.23 6.41
CA ARG A 65 8.55 9.59 6.97
C ARG A 65 9.62 10.50 6.37
N GLY A 66 10.86 10.02 6.28
CA GLY A 66 11.96 10.78 5.66
C GLY A 66 11.67 11.12 4.20
N ARG A 67 11.22 10.15 3.40
CA ARG A 67 10.89 10.40 1.99
C ARG A 67 9.68 11.31 1.80
N ILE A 68 8.68 11.26 2.68
CA ILE A 68 7.55 12.21 2.68
C ILE A 68 8.06 13.62 2.96
N TYR A 69 8.90 13.77 3.99
CA TYR A 69 9.50 15.04 4.37
C TYR A 69 10.29 15.66 3.21
N ASP A 70 11.17 14.87 2.59
CA ASP A 70 11.97 15.31 1.44
C ASP A 70 11.09 15.67 0.23
N ARG A 71 10.06 14.86 -0.06
CA ARG A 71 9.18 15.08 -1.21
C ARG A 71 8.25 16.27 -1.06
N LEU A 72 7.80 16.55 0.17
CA LEU A 72 6.97 17.71 0.47
C LEU A 72 7.80 18.99 0.61
N GLY A 73 9.13 18.91 0.60
CA GLY A 73 10.02 20.06 0.74
C GLY A 73 9.83 20.78 2.07
N LEU A 74 9.46 20.03 3.13
CA LEU A 74 9.26 20.60 4.45
C LEU A 74 10.62 21.11 4.96
N ALA A 75 10.72 22.41 5.24
CA ALA A 75 11.98 23.05 5.56
C ALA A 75 12.38 22.93 7.04
N ASN A 76 11.46 22.46 7.90
CA ASN A 76 11.61 22.48 9.34
C ASN A 76 11.58 21.07 9.95
N VAL A 77 12.70 20.64 10.54
CA VAL A 77 12.88 19.28 11.10
C VAL A 77 11.90 19.00 12.26
N ASN A 78 11.35 20.05 12.91
CA ASN A 78 10.29 19.88 13.90
C ASN A 78 8.96 19.40 13.30
N ASP A 79 8.70 19.69 12.02
CA ASP A 79 7.49 19.25 11.32
C ASP A 79 7.52 17.74 11.10
N GLN A 80 8.72 17.15 10.98
CA GLN A 80 8.88 15.70 10.88
C GLN A 80 8.33 14.98 12.10
N HIS A 81 8.50 15.53 13.31
CA HIS A 81 8.05 14.91 14.58
C HIS A 81 6.54 15.09 14.82
N ARG A 82 5.96 16.15 14.26
CA ARG A 82 4.52 16.47 14.35
C ARG A 82 3.67 15.77 13.29
N MET A 83 4.31 15.15 12.32
CA MET A 83 3.65 14.46 11.22
C MET A 83 2.81 13.28 11.70
N GLU A 84 1.48 13.43 11.63
CA GLU A 84 0.52 12.35 11.75
C GLU A 84 0.28 11.74 10.37
N ILE A 85 0.45 10.42 10.23
CA ILE A 85 0.23 9.69 8.98
C ILE A 85 -0.91 8.71 9.20
N ARG A 86 -1.91 8.73 8.31
CA ARG A 86 -2.98 7.75 8.24
C ARG A 86 -2.98 7.08 6.87
N ALA A 87 -3.09 5.76 6.81
CA ALA A 87 -3.01 5.02 5.57
C ALA A 87 -4.35 4.34 5.23
N ASP A 88 -4.71 4.37 3.96
CA ASP A 88 -5.85 3.62 3.45
C ASP A 88 -5.50 2.13 3.40
N PHE A 89 -6.13 1.36 4.27
CA PHE A 89 -5.94 -0.08 4.35
C PHE A 89 -6.98 -0.82 3.50
N HIS A 90 -6.58 -1.24 2.30
CA HIS A 90 -7.41 -2.00 1.39
C HIS A 90 -7.09 -3.51 1.48
N ASN A 91 -7.91 -4.24 2.24
CA ASN A 91 -7.81 -5.70 2.41
C ASN A 91 -9.03 -6.44 1.83
N GLY A 92 -9.46 -6.08 0.62
CA GLY A 92 -10.51 -6.79 -0.11
C GLY A 92 -11.95 -6.65 0.40
N GLY A 93 -12.19 -5.91 1.50
CA GLY A 93 -13.51 -5.65 2.07
C GLY A 93 -13.81 -4.16 2.17
N GLY A 94 -14.20 -3.54 1.04
CA GLY A 94 -14.67 -2.14 1.01
C GLY A 94 -13.61 -1.08 1.36
N ALA A 95 -14.02 0.19 1.27
CA ALA A 95 -13.20 1.32 1.71
C ALA A 95 -13.25 1.39 3.25
N ASN A 96 -12.16 0.96 3.90
CA ASN A 96 -11.99 1.17 5.33
C ASN A 96 -11.58 2.62 5.61
N PRO A 97 -11.97 3.21 6.75
CA PRO A 97 -11.46 4.52 7.15
C PRO A 97 -9.92 4.48 7.24
N PRO A 98 -9.22 5.59 6.94
CA PRO A 98 -7.77 5.65 7.04
C PRO A 98 -7.30 5.28 8.46
N VAL A 99 -6.38 4.33 8.55
CA VAL A 99 -5.85 3.81 9.82
C VAL A 99 -4.62 4.63 10.22
N PRO A 100 -4.53 5.14 11.46
CA PRO A 100 -3.33 5.84 11.92
C PRO A 100 -2.11 4.91 11.94
N VAL A 101 -1.01 5.36 11.35
CA VAL A 101 0.29 4.66 11.34
C VAL A 101 1.15 5.24 12.45
N ALA A 102 0.99 4.71 13.67
CA ALA A 102 1.64 5.24 14.86
C ALA A 102 3.12 4.81 14.98
N ASP A 103 3.47 3.64 14.44
CA ASP A 103 4.76 2.99 14.62
C ASP A 103 5.07 1.99 13.50
N GLU A 104 6.26 1.38 13.58
CA GLU A 104 6.79 0.42 12.61
C GLU A 104 5.94 -0.86 12.50
N GLU A 105 5.35 -1.34 13.61
CA GLU A 105 4.56 -2.57 13.60
C GLU A 105 3.27 -2.35 12.81
N VAL A 106 2.60 -1.23 13.03
CA VAL A 106 1.40 -0.83 12.28
C VAL A 106 1.72 -0.63 10.80
N TRP A 107 2.82 0.04 10.49
CA TRP A 107 3.27 0.21 9.11
C TRP A 107 3.52 -1.13 8.42
N GLY A 108 4.30 -2.00 9.05
CA GLY A 108 4.61 -3.34 8.52
C GLY A 108 3.35 -4.16 8.28
N PHE A 109 2.37 -4.09 9.19
CA PHE A 109 1.08 -4.74 9.04
C PHE A 109 0.32 -4.21 7.81
N ILE A 110 0.15 -2.89 7.69
CA ILE A 110 -0.57 -2.26 6.57
C ILE A 110 0.10 -2.56 5.24
N PHE A 111 1.42 -2.38 5.16
CA PHE A 111 2.18 -2.59 3.93
C PHE A 111 2.10 -4.06 3.47
N SER A 112 2.21 -5.02 4.40
CA SER A 112 2.21 -6.44 4.07
C SER A 112 0.83 -6.98 3.70
N ASN A 113 -0.24 -6.46 4.34
CA ASN A 113 -1.59 -6.98 4.17
C ASN A 113 -2.43 -6.20 3.15
N THR A 114 -1.97 -5.02 2.71
CA THR A 114 -2.66 -4.29 1.65
C THR A 114 -2.48 -5.03 0.32
N THR A 115 -3.57 -5.46 -0.30
CA THR A 115 -3.54 -6.11 -1.62
C THR A 115 -3.50 -5.10 -2.77
N ALA A 116 -3.86 -3.84 -2.49
CA ALA A 116 -3.77 -2.77 -3.47
C ALA A 116 -2.30 -2.48 -3.85
N PRO A 117 -2.04 -2.17 -5.14
CA PRO A 117 -0.74 -1.71 -5.60
C PRO A 117 -0.41 -0.29 -5.10
N THR A 118 -1.43 0.43 -4.63
CA THR A 118 -1.35 1.80 -4.12
C THR A 118 -1.76 1.86 -2.65
N ILE A 119 -1.07 2.68 -1.86
CA ILE A 119 -1.47 3.04 -0.51
C ILE A 119 -1.60 4.57 -0.47
N ASN A 120 -2.80 5.07 -0.17
CA ASN A 120 -2.98 6.50 0.08
C ASN A 120 -2.52 6.80 1.51
N LEU A 121 -1.72 7.85 1.66
CA LEU A 121 -1.23 8.36 2.92
C LEU A 121 -1.78 9.77 3.11
N HIS A 122 -2.60 9.93 4.16
CA HIS A 122 -3.09 11.21 4.63
C HIS A 122 -2.15 11.72 5.71
N VAL A 123 -1.44 12.80 5.41
CA VAL A 123 -0.42 13.39 6.25
C VAL A 123 -0.96 14.70 6.83
N SER A 124 -0.84 14.90 8.14
CA SER A 124 -1.19 16.15 8.83
C SER A 124 -0.01 16.64 9.67
N ILE A 125 0.29 17.95 9.66
CA ILE A 125 1.49 18.55 10.28
C ILE A 125 1.14 19.84 11.02
#